data_AF-A0A2N2F973-F1
#
_entry.id   AF-A0A2N2F973-F1
#
_cell.length_a   1.000
_cell.length_b   1.000
_cell.length_c   1.000
_cell.angle_alpha   90.00
_cell.angle_beta   90.00
_cell.angle_gamma   90.00
#
_symmetry.space_group_name_H-M   'P 1'
#
loop_
_entity.id
_entity.type
_entity.pdbx_description
1 polymer ?
#
loop_
_entity_poly.entity_id
_entity_poly.type
_entity_poly.pdbx_seq_one_letter_code
_entity_poly.pdbx_strand_id
1 'polypeptide(L)'
;MNLHFRNLVFIFAFTSLCLSGCGHTIDKKHEAAMADTSDYEQIYEEADADTTETDMDDDLLLRAAGNRSHRPVAGTAARTFYDRLAYIMGNLRQTKYVHYKKKQLDEDNGIYEYDCSGFIGEFILEQALPKHYRDLADNAKKFHDEKHPRAWGFYDYFNKMLADKDENSNSYWRVFKSLEKIQPGDIIVVKYDEKWQKSMIDKCKHSSTGHVMTAWSYPVKSGDEYWIYVIDSSGSGHAKDTRRTKFDNVNAESGIGKGKMWYGVNSKDKRPVYYRWSSAGGCQYTLRDMSTNCKGKDEDLCCKKEKGKTCSVACSP
;
A
#
# COMPACT_ATOMS: atom_id res chain seq x y z
N MET A 1 -4.88 -32.60 -20.54
CA MET A 1 -3.80 -31.77 -21.10
C MET A 1 -3.69 -30.52 -20.24
N ASN A 2 -2.64 -30.46 -19.42
CA ASN A 2 -2.54 -29.57 -18.26
C ASN A 2 -2.40 -28.10 -18.68
N LEU A 3 -3.39 -27.28 -18.32
CA LEU A 3 -3.28 -25.83 -18.39
C LEU A 3 -2.54 -25.34 -17.15
N HIS A 4 -1.27 -24.96 -17.32
CA HIS A 4 -0.54 -24.15 -16.37
C HIS A 4 -1.19 -22.76 -16.26
N PHE A 5 -1.63 -22.39 -15.07
CA PHE A 5 -2.07 -21.03 -14.74
C PHE A 5 -0.96 -20.37 -13.91
N ARG A 6 -0.50 -19.18 -14.30
CA ARG A 6 0.77 -18.59 -13.85
C ARG A 6 0.61 -17.16 -13.32
N ASN A 7 1.20 -16.96 -12.13
CA ASN A 7 1.85 -15.75 -11.60
C ASN A 7 1.09 -14.42 -11.45
N LEU A 8 0.91 -14.05 -10.18
CA LEU A 8 0.73 -12.67 -9.72
C LEU A 8 2.07 -12.20 -9.09
N VAL A 9 2.38 -10.90 -9.14
CA VAL A 9 3.73 -10.37 -8.84
C VAL A 9 3.69 -9.19 -7.88
N PHE A 10 4.28 -9.37 -6.71
CA PHE A 10 4.51 -8.26 -5.80
C PHE A 10 5.63 -7.37 -6.34
N ILE A 11 5.41 -6.05 -6.38
CA ILE A 11 6.41 -5.10 -6.86
C ILE A 11 6.53 -3.94 -5.89
N PHE A 12 7.74 -3.76 -5.37
CA PHE A 12 8.11 -2.62 -4.56
C PHE A 12 8.76 -1.57 -5.42
N ALA A 13 8.34 -0.32 -5.32
CA ALA A 13 8.99 0.79 -6.00
C ALA A 13 9.40 1.85 -4.97
N PHE A 14 10.70 2.15 -4.94
CA PHE A 14 11.27 3.26 -4.17
C PHE A 14 11.50 4.45 -5.07
N THR A 15 11.29 5.65 -4.55
CA THR A 15 11.65 6.90 -5.22
C THR A 15 13.08 7.29 -4.80
N SER A 16 14.11 7.00 -5.62
CA SER A 16 15.44 7.62 -5.43
C SER A 16 16.42 7.41 -6.60
N LEU A 17 16.85 8.51 -7.23
CA LEU A 17 18.23 9.03 -7.19
C LEU A 17 18.27 10.42 -7.85
N CYS A 18 18.89 11.43 -7.22
CA CYS A 18 19.56 12.50 -7.95
C CYS A 18 20.64 13.16 -7.07
N LEU A 19 21.89 13.07 -7.53
CA LEU A 19 23.01 13.86 -7.01
C LEU A 19 23.18 15.13 -7.87
N SER A 20 23.38 16.24 -7.14
CA SER A 20 23.96 17.54 -7.50
C SER A 20 23.39 18.37 -8.68
N GLY A 21 23.00 19.61 -8.34
CA GLY A 21 23.51 20.80 -9.04
C GLY A 21 22.53 21.58 -9.93
N CYS A 22 21.87 22.59 -9.35
CA CYS A 22 21.93 24.02 -9.75
C CYS A 22 20.70 24.75 -9.19
N GLY A 23 20.98 25.80 -8.41
CA GLY A 23 19.98 26.53 -7.65
C GLY A 23 18.99 27.29 -8.52
N HIS A 24 17.75 27.34 -8.05
CA HIS A 24 16.80 28.41 -8.30
C HIS A 24 16.13 28.73 -6.97
N THR A 25 16.22 30.00 -6.58
CA THR A 25 15.52 30.63 -5.47
C THR A 25 14.01 30.51 -5.68
N ILE A 26 13.33 29.84 -4.74
CA ILE A 26 11.87 29.93 -4.60
C ILE A 26 11.60 30.90 -3.44
N ASP A 27 10.76 31.88 -3.73
CA ASP A 27 10.36 32.95 -2.82
C ASP A 27 9.81 32.40 -1.50
N LYS A 28 10.37 32.91 -0.41
CA LYS A 28 9.91 32.67 0.96
C LYS A 28 8.57 33.36 1.18
N LYS A 29 7.50 32.59 1.31
CA LYS A 29 6.33 32.94 2.14
C LYS A 29 5.50 31.70 2.43
N HIS A 30 5.87 31.02 3.51
CA HIS A 30 5.04 30.28 4.47
C HIS A 30 6.00 29.40 5.31
N GLU A 31 6.87 30.05 6.09
CA GLU A 31 7.59 29.40 7.19
C GLU A 31 6.67 29.47 8.42
N ALA A 32 5.98 28.37 8.70
CA ALA A 32 5.48 28.07 10.04
C ALA A 32 5.90 26.63 10.38
N ALA A 33 6.98 26.57 11.18
CA ALA A 33 7.50 25.48 12.00
C ALA A 33 6.97 24.04 11.75
N MET A 34 7.79 23.23 11.07
CA MET A 34 7.88 21.79 11.34
C MET A 34 9.35 21.40 11.36
N ALA A 35 9.99 21.62 12.52
CA ALA A 35 11.28 21.05 12.80
C ALA A 35 11.32 20.60 14.26
N ASP A 36 11.89 19.40 14.40
CA ASP A 36 12.35 18.72 15.60
C ASP A 36 11.32 18.00 16.49
N THR A 37 11.58 16.69 16.62
CA THR A 37 11.13 15.68 17.60
C THR A 37 9.81 14.90 17.48
N SER A 38 8.79 15.29 16.70
CA SER A 38 7.46 14.61 16.82
C SER A 38 7.22 13.33 15.99
N ASP A 39 7.98 13.04 14.93
CA ASP A 39 7.61 11.94 14.01
C ASP A 39 7.95 10.54 14.54
N TYR A 40 8.93 10.44 15.44
CA TYR A 40 9.28 9.17 16.09
C TYR A 40 8.37 8.89 17.29
N GLU A 41 7.92 9.92 18.00
CA GLU A 41 7.05 9.79 19.16
C GLU A 41 5.60 9.46 18.78
N GLN A 42 5.04 9.96 17.68
CA GLN A 42 3.65 9.60 17.31
C GLN A 42 3.45 8.14 16.89
N ILE A 43 4.52 7.42 16.51
CA ILE A 43 4.41 5.98 16.21
C ILE A 43 4.34 5.14 17.50
N TYR A 44 4.87 5.63 18.62
CA TYR A 44 5.01 4.89 19.89
C TYR A 44 4.18 5.47 21.05
N GLU A 45 4.00 6.79 21.16
CA GLU A 45 3.17 7.42 22.21
C GLU A 45 1.67 7.13 22.04
N GLU A 46 1.20 6.79 20.84
CA GLU A 46 -0.19 6.37 20.59
C GLU A 46 -0.52 5.00 21.25
N ALA A 47 0.49 4.22 21.66
CA ALA A 47 0.33 2.96 22.37
C ALA A 47 0.49 3.09 23.91
N ASP A 48 1.10 4.17 24.40
CA ASP A 48 1.57 4.29 25.79
C ASP A 48 0.64 5.07 26.73
N ALA A 49 -0.56 5.48 26.31
CA ALA A 49 -1.42 6.30 27.17
C ALA A 49 -2.33 5.54 28.15
N ASP A 50 -2.56 4.21 28.01
CA ASP A 50 -3.43 3.48 28.96
C ASP A 50 -3.26 1.94 29.04
N THR A 51 -2.12 1.37 28.65
CA THR A 51 -1.90 -0.08 28.83
C THR A 51 -0.53 -0.39 29.41
N THR A 52 -0.51 -0.90 30.64
CA THR A 52 0.69 -1.40 31.34
C THR A 52 1.26 -2.71 30.76
N GLU A 53 0.85 -3.10 29.55
CA GLU A 53 1.41 -4.22 28.81
C GLU A 53 2.30 -3.64 27.71
N THR A 54 3.61 -3.85 27.80
CA THR A 54 4.54 -3.56 26.70
C THR A 54 4.02 -4.28 25.44
N ASP A 55 3.50 -3.54 24.44
CA ASP A 55 2.95 -4.14 23.21
C ASP A 55 4.09 -4.90 22.52
N MET A 56 3.99 -6.23 22.48
CA MET A 56 5.05 -7.08 21.89
C MET A 56 5.34 -6.69 20.44
N ASP A 57 4.37 -6.07 19.75
CA ASP A 57 4.58 -5.56 18.39
C ASP A 57 5.66 -4.47 18.33
N ASP A 58 5.83 -3.65 19.37
CA ASP A 58 6.78 -2.54 19.39
C ASP A 58 8.22 -3.03 19.56
N ASP A 59 8.46 -3.98 20.48
CA ASP A 59 9.76 -4.64 20.60
C ASP A 59 10.13 -5.37 19.29
N LEU A 60 9.15 -6.00 18.64
CA LEU A 60 9.36 -6.63 17.34
C LEU A 60 9.66 -5.62 16.21
N LEU A 61 8.99 -4.46 16.21
CA LEU A 61 9.27 -3.36 15.27
C LEU A 61 10.67 -2.78 15.48
N LEU A 62 11.06 -2.53 16.73
CA LEU A 62 12.39 -2.05 17.09
C LEU A 62 13.47 -3.05 16.66
N ARG A 63 13.25 -4.34 16.91
CA ARG A 63 14.17 -5.40 16.45
C ARG A 63 14.24 -5.48 14.94
N ALA A 64 13.11 -5.37 14.24
CA ALA A 64 13.09 -5.37 12.78
C ALA A 64 13.77 -4.14 12.18
N ALA A 65 13.62 -2.96 12.80
CA ALA A 65 14.33 -1.76 12.41
C ALA A 65 15.85 -1.91 12.65
N GLY A 66 16.24 -2.50 13.77
CA GLY A 66 17.62 -2.53 14.24
C GLY A 66 18.12 -1.10 14.46
N ASN A 67 19.30 -0.78 13.92
CA ASN A 67 19.86 0.58 13.98
C ASN A 67 19.40 1.50 12.82
N ARG A 68 18.41 1.07 12.02
CA ARG A 68 17.96 1.84 10.85
C ARG A 68 16.94 2.89 11.26
N SER A 69 17.08 4.09 10.72
CA SER A 69 16.08 5.14 10.86
C SER A 69 14.79 4.73 10.16
N HIS A 70 13.67 4.80 10.88
CA HIS A 70 12.35 4.61 10.31
C HIS A 70 12.06 5.65 9.22
N ARG A 71 12.45 6.91 9.43
CA ARG A 71 12.29 7.98 8.45
C ARG A 71 13.39 7.88 7.39
N PRO A 72 13.08 7.93 6.08
CA PRO A 72 14.10 7.90 5.03
C PRO A 72 15.12 9.04 5.13
N VAL A 73 16.27 8.86 4.48
CA VAL A 73 17.39 9.81 4.52
C VAL A 73 16.98 11.18 3.97
N ALA A 74 17.33 12.25 4.70
CA ALA A 74 17.04 13.62 4.32
C ALA A 74 17.53 13.96 2.89
N GLY A 75 16.76 14.75 2.15
CA GLY A 75 17.08 15.17 0.78
C GLY A 75 16.86 14.12 -0.31
N THR A 76 16.34 12.93 0.03
CA THR A 76 15.96 11.90 -0.96
C THR A 76 14.49 12.03 -1.39
N ALA A 77 14.15 11.52 -2.58
CA ALA A 77 12.76 11.51 -3.03
C ALA A 77 11.86 10.66 -2.12
N ALA A 78 12.37 9.54 -1.60
CA ALA A 78 11.67 8.74 -0.61
C ALA A 78 11.35 9.50 0.68
N ARG A 79 12.27 10.36 1.13
CA ARG A 79 12.00 11.25 2.26
C ARG A 79 10.89 12.24 1.93
N THR A 80 10.92 12.88 0.77
CA THR A 80 9.87 13.80 0.34
C THR A 80 8.50 13.10 0.24
N PHE A 81 8.45 11.88 -0.27
CA PHE A 81 7.23 11.06 -0.30
C PHE A 81 6.74 10.72 1.11
N TYR A 82 7.63 10.22 1.97
CA TYR A 82 7.32 9.83 3.34
C TYR A 82 6.82 11.03 4.17
N ASP A 83 7.47 12.19 4.05
CA ASP A 83 7.08 13.40 4.77
C ASP A 83 5.68 13.88 4.36
N ARG A 84 5.36 13.78 3.06
CA ARG A 84 4.01 14.06 2.57
C ARG A 84 2.99 13.07 3.12
N LEU A 85 3.32 11.78 3.16
CA LEU A 85 2.47 10.75 3.74
C LEU A 85 2.21 11.00 5.24
N ALA A 86 3.27 11.29 6.01
CA ALA A 86 3.19 11.60 7.43
C ALA A 86 2.32 12.85 7.70
N TYR A 87 2.51 13.91 6.91
CA TYR A 87 1.68 15.12 6.97
C TYR A 87 0.18 14.79 6.79
N ILE A 88 -0.14 13.96 5.79
CA ILE A 88 -1.55 13.60 5.51
C ILE A 88 -2.13 12.82 6.69
N MET A 89 -1.39 11.87 7.25
CA MET A 89 -1.86 11.09 8.40
C MET A 89 -2.11 12.00 9.62
N GLY A 90 -1.21 12.94 9.93
CA GLY A 90 -1.41 13.89 11.04
C GLY A 90 -2.56 14.87 10.82
N ASN A 91 -2.88 15.16 9.56
CA ASN A 91 -3.94 16.10 9.18
C ASN A 91 -5.28 15.42 8.85
N LEU A 92 -5.37 14.09 8.85
CA LEU A 92 -6.58 13.35 8.48
C LEU A 92 -7.72 13.62 9.49
N ARG A 93 -8.88 14.04 9.00
CA ARG A 93 -10.11 14.27 9.81
C ARG A 93 -11.31 13.54 9.22
N GLN A 94 -11.42 13.54 7.90
CA GLN A 94 -12.45 12.79 7.18
C GLN A 94 -11.82 12.04 6.01
N THR A 95 -12.24 10.79 5.82
CA THR A 95 -11.81 10.01 4.69
C THR A 95 -12.87 9.04 4.21
N LYS A 96 -12.79 8.70 2.94
CA LYS A 96 -13.67 7.72 2.30
C LYS A 96 -13.02 7.12 1.07
N TYR A 97 -13.23 5.81 0.88
CA TYR A 97 -12.84 5.18 -0.36
C TYR A 97 -13.88 5.49 -1.44
N VAL A 98 -13.45 6.20 -2.48
CA VAL A 98 -14.32 6.63 -3.57
C VAL A 98 -13.63 6.39 -4.90
N HIS A 99 -14.40 6.07 -5.94
CA HIS A 99 -13.85 5.97 -7.29
C HIS A 99 -13.44 7.34 -7.81
N TYR A 100 -12.40 7.38 -8.66
CA TYR A 100 -11.83 8.56 -9.35
C TYR A 100 -12.77 9.77 -9.58
N LYS A 101 -13.99 9.56 -10.09
CA LYS A 101 -14.94 10.66 -10.41
C LYS A 101 -15.49 11.41 -9.20
N LYS A 102 -15.35 10.84 -8.00
CA LYS A 102 -15.90 11.37 -6.74
C LYS A 102 -14.81 11.81 -5.77
N LYS A 103 -13.54 11.87 -6.23
CA LYS A 103 -12.42 12.25 -5.37
C LYS A 103 -12.63 13.66 -4.79
N GLN A 104 -12.24 13.83 -3.54
CA GLN A 104 -12.29 15.10 -2.85
C GLN A 104 -10.99 15.32 -2.08
N LEU A 105 -10.43 16.52 -2.22
CA LEU A 105 -9.26 16.97 -1.51
C LEU A 105 -9.55 18.34 -0.91
N ASP A 106 -9.47 18.42 0.42
CA ASP A 106 -9.52 19.65 1.17
C ASP A 106 -8.57 19.50 2.36
N GLU A 107 -7.33 19.96 2.18
CA GLU A 107 -6.29 19.82 3.21
C GLU A 107 -6.54 20.73 4.40
N ASP A 108 -7.10 21.92 4.19
CA ASP A 108 -7.35 22.87 5.27
C ASP A 108 -8.33 22.29 6.31
N ASN A 109 -9.28 21.47 5.85
CA ASN A 109 -10.26 20.78 6.70
C ASN A 109 -9.92 19.30 6.95
N GLY A 110 -8.78 18.79 6.47
CA GLY A 110 -8.37 17.40 6.66
C GLY A 110 -9.26 16.35 5.98
N ILE A 111 -9.87 16.69 4.84
CA ILE A 111 -10.77 15.82 4.08
C ILE A 111 -10.02 15.20 2.90
N TYR A 112 -9.95 13.87 2.89
CA TYR A 112 -9.24 13.10 1.88
C TYR A 112 -10.06 11.91 1.40
N GLU A 113 -10.75 12.04 0.26
CA GLU A 113 -11.56 10.97 -0.34
C GLU A 113 -10.97 10.51 -1.68
N TYR A 114 -10.40 9.31 -1.72
CA TYR A 114 -9.68 8.78 -2.89
C TYR A 114 -9.79 7.25 -2.99
N ASP A 115 -9.55 6.71 -4.18
CA ASP A 115 -9.20 5.29 -4.34
C ASP A 115 -7.72 5.05 -4.01
N CYS A 116 -7.29 3.78 -3.93
CA CYS A 116 -5.94 3.42 -3.50
C CYS A 116 -4.84 4.02 -4.40
N SER A 117 -5.04 3.91 -5.71
CA SER A 117 -4.12 4.43 -6.72
C SER A 117 -4.11 5.95 -6.80
N GLY A 118 -5.26 6.61 -6.66
CA GLY A 118 -5.38 8.06 -6.67
C GLY A 118 -4.73 8.68 -5.43
N PHE A 119 -4.90 8.06 -4.26
CA PHE A 119 -4.23 8.48 -3.03
C PHE A 119 -2.70 8.47 -3.19
N ILE A 120 -2.11 7.39 -3.71
CA ILE A 120 -0.65 7.32 -3.84
C ILE A 120 -0.13 8.08 -5.06
N GLY A 121 -0.78 7.92 -6.21
CA GLY A 121 -0.39 8.50 -7.49
C GLY A 121 -0.66 10.00 -7.57
N GLU A 122 -1.94 10.38 -7.58
CA GLU A 122 -2.33 11.77 -7.80
C GLU A 122 -2.13 12.62 -6.55
N PHE A 123 -2.35 12.06 -5.36
CA PHE A 123 -2.33 12.88 -4.16
C PHE A 123 -0.92 13.02 -3.55
N ILE A 124 -0.18 11.93 -3.42
CA ILE A 124 1.19 12.00 -2.88
C ILE A 124 2.21 12.27 -3.99
N LEU A 125 2.30 11.40 -5.02
CA LEU A 125 3.37 11.49 -6.01
C LEU A 125 3.25 12.73 -6.89
N GLU A 126 2.07 13.08 -7.39
CA GLU A 126 1.92 14.24 -8.29
C GLU A 126 2.30 15.55 -7.59
N GLN A 127 1.98 15.68 -6.30
CA GLN A 127 2.23 16.89 -5.54
C GLN A 127 3.66 16.97 -5.00
N ALA A 128 4.15 15.89 -4.40
CA ALA A 128 5.45 15.88 -3.75
C ALA A 128 6.59 15.54 -4.72
N LEU A 129 6.32 14.74 -5.75
CA LEU A 129 7.30 14.19 -6.68
C LEU A 129 6.79 14.22 -8.15
N PRO A 130 6.43 15.39 -8.70
CA PRO A 130 5.70 15.50 -9.98
C PRO A 130 6.41 14.87 -11.19
N LYS A 131 7.75 14.75 -11.14
CA LYS A 131 8.52 14.05 -12.20
C LYS A 131 8.39 12.53 -12.10
N HIS A 132 8.35 11.98 -10.89
CA HIS A 132 8.15 10.55 -10.66
C HIS A 132 6.73 10.14 -11.07
N TYR A 133 5.72 10.97 -10.71
CA TYR A 133 4.35 10.74 -11.14
C TYR A 133 4.21 10.73 -12.66
N ARG A 134 4.79 11.72 -13.36
CA ARG A 134 4.77 11.77 -14.84
C ARG A 134 5.41 10.54 -15.47
N ASP A 135 6.59 10.13 -14.99
CA ASP A 135 7.25 8.92 -15.46
C ASP A 135 6.37 7.66 -15.27
N LEU A 136 5.74 7.51 -14.10
CA LEU A 136 4.77 6.45 -13.85
C LEU A 136 3.57 6.54 -14.78
N ALA A 137 2.94 7.71 -14.91
CA ALA A 137 1.72 7.91 -15.66
C ALA A 137 1.92 7.66 -17.17
N ASP A 138 2.97 8.23 -17.75
CA ASP A 138 3.28 8.11 -19.17
C ASP A 138 3.63 6.65 -19.54
N ASN A 139 4.30 5.92 -18.65
CA ASN A 139 4.64 4.52 -18.91
C ASN A 139 3.50 3.55 -18.60
N ALA A 140 2.69 3.80 -17.56
CA ALA A 140 1.50 3.00 -17.27
C ALA A 140 0.47 3.08 -18.41
N LYS A 141 0.34 4.26 -19.03
CA LYS A 141 -0.58 4.49 -20.16
C LYS A 141 -0.30 3.60 -21.38
N LYS A 142 0.94 3.12 -21.53
CA LYS A 142 1.32 2.18 -22.61
C LYS A 142 0.70 0.79 -22.43
N PHE A 143 0.28 0.44 -21.22
CA PHE A 143 -0.39 -0.81 -20.90
C PHE A 143 -1.91 -0.61 -20.77
N HIS A 144 -2.32 0.49 -20.13
CA HIS A 144 -3.72 0.79 -19.84
C HIS A 144 -4.01 2.27 -20.13
N ASP A 145 -4.78 2.55 -21.18
CA ASP A 145 -5.16 3.92 -21.55
C ASP A 145 -6.26 4.47 -20.62
N GLU A 146 -5.84 4.99 -19.47
CA GLU A 146 -6.72 5.46 -18.40
C GLU A 146 -6.38 6.89 -17.97
N LYS A 147 -7.35 7.56 -17.34
CA LYS A 147 -7.19 8.96 -16.89
C LYS A 147 -6.10 9.12 -15.83
N HIS A 148 -5.88 8.08 -15.03
CA HIS A 148 -4.82 7.99 -14.04
C HIS A 148 -4.38 6.52 -13.92
N PRO A 149 -3.13 6.24 -13.51
CA PRO A 149 -2.68 4.87 -13.33
C PRO A 149 -3.45 4.19 -12.20
N ARG A 150 -4.20 3.13 -12.50
CA ARG A 150 -4.73 2.22 -11.46
C ARG A 150 -3.67 1.20 -11.03
N ALA A 151 -3.96 0.41 -9.99
CA ALA A 151 -3.02 -0.58 -9.44
C ALA A 151 -2.33 -1.49 -10.49
N TRP A 152 -3.08 -1.94 -11.49
CA TRP A 152 -2.54 -2.74 -12.59
C TRP A 152 -1.54 -2.00 -13.50
N GLY A 153 -1.65 -0.68 -13.65
CA GLY A 153 -0.78 0.15 -14.46
C GLY A 153 0.52 0.47 -13.73
N PHE A 154 0.43 0.72 -12.42
CA PHE A 154 1.59 0.71 -11.53
C PHE A 154 2.36 -0.60 -11.67
N TYR A 155 1.64 -1.72 -11.54
CA TYR A 155 2.24 -3.05 -11.60
C TYR A 155 2.89 -3.30 -12.96
N ASP A 156 2.17 -3.12 -14.07
CA ASP A 156 2.67 -3.53 -15.38
C ASP A 156 3.87 -2.68 -15.80
N TYR A 157 3.89 -1.40 -15.41
CA TYR A 157 5.05 -0.54 -15.56
C TYR A 157 6.26 -1.06 -14.76
N PHE A 158 6.12 -1.25 -13.45
CA PHE A 158 7.25 -1.67 -12.62
C PHE A 158 7.71 -3.10 -12.93
N ASN A 159 6.80 -3.98 -13.37
CA ASN A 159 7.13 -5.34 -13.81
C ASN A 159 7.95 -5.31 -15.10
N LYS A 160 7.56 -4.43 -16.04
CA LYS A 160 8.35 -4.20 -17.26
C LYS A 160 9.75 -3.69 -16.92
N MET A 161 9.87 -2.80 -15.92
CA MET A 161 11.17 -2.31 -15.49
C MET A 161 12.05 -3.40 -14.87
N LEU A 162 11.49 -4.34 -14.10
CA LEU A 162 12.25 -5.47 -13.56
C LEU A 162 12.87 -6.35 -14.67
N ALA A 163 12.16 -6.55 -15.78
CA ALA A 163 12.61 -7.38 -16.91
C ALA A 163 13.17 -8.75 -16.43
N ASP A 164 12.39 -9.44 -15.60
CA ASP A 164 12.70 -10.71 -14.93
C ASP A 164 13.83 -10.71 -13.88
N LYS A 165 14.58 -9.61 -13.73
CA LYS A 165 15.59 -9.44 -12.67
C LYS A 165 14.94 -9.33 -11.29
N ASP A 166 15.71 -9.58 -10.23
CA ASP A 166 15.22 -9.45 -8.84
C ASP A 166 15.17 -8.02 -8.34
N GLU A 167 15.98 -7.15 -8.94
CA GLU A 167 15.88 -5.71 -8.80
C GLU A 167 16.35 -5.01 -10.07
N ASN A 168 15.82 -3.82 -10.31
CA ASN A 168 16.27 -2.93 -11.35
C ASN A 168 15.96 -1.47 -10.97
N SER A 169 16.54 -0.50 -11.69
CA SER A 169 16.27 0.91 -11.44
C SER A 169 16.32 1.75 -12.70
N ASN A 170 15.61 2.88 -12.67
CA ASN A 170 15.80 4.00 -13.59
C ASN A 170 16.12 5.28 -12.78
N SER A 171 16.04 6.45 -13.40
CA SER A 171 16.32 7.74 -12.74
C SER A 171 15.34 8.14 -11.63
N TYR A 172 14.20 7.46 -11.51
CA TYR A 172 13.12 7.80 -10.58
C TYR A 172 12.83 6.66 -9.61
N TRP A 173 12.84 5.43 -10.11
CA TRP A 173 12.36 4.24 -9.44
C TRP A 173 13.48 3.23 -9.26
N ARG A 174 13.58 2.69 -8.06
CA ARG A 174 14.24 1.42 -7.81
C ARG A 174 13.17 0.39 -7.49
N VAL A 175 13.16 -0.72 -8.20
CA VAL A 175 12.15 -1.76 -8.05
C VAL A 175 12.77 -3.08 -7.66
N PHE A 176 12.13 -3.83 -6.75
CA PHE A 176 12.66 -5.10 -6.24
C PHE A 176 11.56 -6.13 -5.90
N LYS A 177 11.97 -7.41 -5.90
CA LYS A 177 11.25 -8.65 -5.55
C LYS A 177 10.93 -8.87 -4.06
N SER A 178 11.98 -8.72 -3.26
CA SER A 178 12.06 -9.31 -1.92
C SER A 178 11.36 -8.46 -0.88
N LEU A 179 10.54 -9.10 -0.04
CA LEU A 179 9.86 -8.44 1.06
C LEU A 179 10.85 -7.89 2.10
N GLU A 180 11.99 -8.55 2.32
CA GLU A 180 12.98 -8.13 3.33
C GLU A 180 13.67 -6.81 2.99
N LYS A 181 13.62 -6.39 1.72
CA LYS A 181 14.22 -5.12 1.26
C LYS A 181 13.33 -3.91 1.55
N ILE A 182 12.09 -4.11 2.00
CA ILE A 182 11.14 -3.03 2.29
C ILE A 182 11.66 -2.11 3.38
N GLN A 183 11.41 -0.83 3.17
CA GLN A 183 11.64 0.26 4.09
C GLN A 183 10.38 1.12 4.18
N PRO A 184 10.20 1.86 5.29
CA PRO A 184 9.15 2.87 5.36
C PRO A 184 9.23 3.86 4.18
N GLY A 185 8.08 4.14 3.58
CA GLY A 185 7.96 4.97 2.37
C GLY A 185 8.03 4.21 1.04
N ASP A 186 8.33 2.91 1.04
CA ASP A 186 8.24 2.10 -0.18
C ASP A 186 6.79 1.93 -0.65
N ILE A 187 6.56 2.07 -1.95
CA ILE A 187 5.26 1.76 -2.55
C ILE A 187 5.17 0.26 -2.79
N ILE A 188 4.06 -0.32 -2.34
CA ILE A 188 3.73 -1.72 -2.52
C ILE A 188 2.57 -1.85 -3.51
N VAL A 189 2.78 -2.63 -4.57
CA VAL A 189 1.78 -2.82 -5.62
C VAL A 189 1.36 -4.28 -5.73
N VAL A 190 0.04 -4.50 -5.73
CA VAL A 190 -0.61 -5.77 -5.99
C VAL A 190 -1.50 -5.61 -7.23
N LYS A 191 -1.43 -6.52 -8.19
CA LYS A 191 -2.38 -6.64 -9.31
C LYS A 191 -3.10 -7.97 -9.15
N TYR A 192 -4.40 -8.08 -9.44
CA TYR A 192 -5.06 -9.40 -9.46
C TYR A 192 -4.88 -10.11 -10.81
N ASP A 193 -4.92 -11.45 -10.81
CA ASP A 193 -4.81 -12.26 -12.03
C ASP A 193 -5.96 -11.94 -13.01
N GLU A 194 -5.64 -11.88 -14.31
CA GLU A 194 -6.59 -11.47 -15.35
C GLU A 194 -7.72 -12.48 -15.54
N LYS A 195 -7.45 -13.78 -15.36
CA LYS A 195 -8.50 -14.82 -15.47
C LYS A 195 -9.43 -14.76 -14.26
N TRP A 196 -8.89 -14.54 -13.07
CA TRP A 196 -9.70 -14.26 -11.89
C TRP A 196 -10.56 -13.01 -12.10
N GLN A 197 -9.97 -11.91 -12.55
CA GLN A 197 -10.70 -10.67 -12.82
C GLN A 197 -11.83 -10.89 -13.81
N LYS A 198 -11.56 -11.60 -14.92
CA LYS A 198 -12.58 -11.94 -15.92
C LYS A 198 -13.70 -12.79 -15.31
N SER A 199 -13.35 -13.83 -14.54
CA SER A 199 -14.34 -14.65 -13.82
C SER A 199 -15.19 -13.80 -12.87
N MET A 200 -14.60 -12.84 -12.16
CA MET A 200 -15.33 -11.95 -11.25
C MET A 200 -16.27 -10.99 -12.00
N ILE A 201 -15.84 -10.45 -13.14
CA ILE A 201 -16.70 -9.64 -14.01
C ILE A 201 -17.87 -10.50 -14.53
N ASP A 202 -17.59 -11.70 -15.02
CA ASP A 202 -18.62 -12.57 -15.61
C ASP A 202 -19.69 -12.96 -14.57
N LYS A 203 -19.24 -13.38 -13.38
CA LYS A 203 -20.10 -13.90 -12.29
C LYS A 203 -20.74 -12.81 -11.44
N CYS A 204 -19.99 -11.78 -11.09
CA CYS A 204 -20.37 -10.79 -10.07
C CYS A 204 -20.54 -9.37 -10.64
N LYS A 205 -20.30 -9.16 -11.94
CA LYS A 205 -20.34 -7.84 -12.62
C LYS A 205 -19.43 -6.78 -12.01
N HIS A 206 -18.49 -7.19 -11.17
CA HIS A 206 -17.52 -6.35 -10.48
C HIS A 206 -16.18 -7.08 -10.37
N SER A 207 -15.08 -6.35 -10.52
CA SER A 207 -13.73 -6.84 -10.20
C SER A 207 -12.87 -5.70 -9.63
N SER A 208 -11.71 -6.08 -9.09
CA SER A 208 -10.65 -5.14 -8.71
C SER A 208 -9.46 -5.31 -9.64
N THR A 209 -8.77 -4.21 -9.97
CA THR A 209 -7.52 -4.25 -10.73
C THR A 209 -6.33 -4.63 -9.86
N GLY A 210 -6.48 -4.58 -8.54
CA GLY A 210 -5.40 -4.76 -7.59
C GLY A 210 -5.51 -3.79 -6.41
N HIS A 211 -4.37 -3.50 -5.80
CA HIS A 211 -4.26 -2.55 -4.71
C HIS A 211 -2.89 -1.87 -4.68
N VAL A 212 -2.85 -0.62 -4.22
CA VAL A 212 -1.60 0.15 -4.04
C VAL A 212 -1.55 0.64 -2.59
N MET A 213 -0.39 0.46 -1.96
CA MET A 213 -0.16 0.74 -0.55
C MET A 213 1.21 1.39 -0.39
N THR A 214 1.48 1.99 0.77
CA THR A 214 2.83 2.36 1.18
C THR A 214 3.21 1.57 2.43
N ALA A 215 4.43 1.03 2.48
CA ALA A 215 5.01 0.53 3.70
C ALA A 215 5.18 1.68 4.72
N TRP A 216 4.57 1.54 5.89
CA TRP A 216 4.83 2.39 7.03
C TRP A 216 5.93 1.82 7.90
N SER A 217 6.07 0.50 8.03
CA SER A 217 7.12 -0.12 8.85
C SER A 217 8.10 -0.96 8.04
N TYR A 218 9.20 -1.34 8.70
CA TYR A 218 10.00 -2.49 8.26
C TYR A 218 9.21 -3.80 8.36
N PRO A 219 9.54 -4.81 7.55
CA PRO A 219 8.93 -6.13 7.64
C PRO A 219 9.39 -6.85 8.90
N VAL A 220 8.43 -7.30 9.71
CA VAL A 220 8.67 -8.08 10.92
C VAL A 220 8.42 -9.54 10.61
N LYS A 221 9.43 -10.39 10.82
CA LYS A 221 9.31 -11.83 10.63
C LYS A 221 8.50 -12.47 11.77
N SER A 222 7.53 -13.29 11.43
CA SER A 222 6.68 -14.04 12.35
C SER A 222 6.47 -15.47 11.83
N GLY A 223 7.34 -16.39 12.25
CA GLY A 223 7.37 -17.75 11.68
C GLY A 223 7.82 -17.75 10.22
N ASP A 224 7.00 -18.34 9.34
CA ASP A 224 7.23 -18.39 7.88
C ASP A 224 6.62 -17.19 7.13
N GLU A 225 5.99 -16.28 7.87
CA GLU A 225 5.37 -15.08 7.35
C GLU A 225 6.12 -13.84 7.84
N TYR A 226 5.76 -12.72 7.22
CA TYR A 226 6.15 -11.40 7.68
C TYR A 226 4.89 -10.56 7.81
N TRP A 227 4.93 -9.56 8.67
CA TRP A 227 3.91 -8.53 8.70
C TRP A 227 4.53 -7.14 8.60
N ILE A 228 3.75 -6.21 8.05
CA ILE A 228 4.14 -4.81 7.81
C ILE A 228 2.95 -3.93 8.16
N TYR A 229 3.18 -2.79 8.81
CA TYR A 229 2.20 -1.72 8.80
C TYR A 229 2.22 -1.03 7.45
N VAL A 230 1.06 -0.89 6.84
CA VAL A 230 0.88 -0.17 5.59
C VAL A 230 -0.06 1.00 5.77
N ILE A 231 0.10 2.01 4.91
CA ILE A 231 -0.91 3.05 4.71
C ILE A 231 -1.44 2.94 3.29
N ASP A 232 -2.76 2.94 3.16
CA ASP A 232 -3.46 2.84 1.88
C ASP A 232 -4.79 3.61 1.94
N SER A 233 -5.50 3.70 0.82
CA SER A 233 -6.93 4.02 0.82
C SER A 233 -7.73 2.80 0.38
N SER A 234 -8.69 2.31 1.19
CA SER A 234 -9.42 1.08 0.87
C SER A 234 -10.87 1.07 1.33
N GLY A 235 -11.69 0.22 0.69
CA GLY A 235 -13.11 0.05 1.01
C GLY A 235 -13.39 -0.64 2.35
N SER A 236 -12.35 -1.10 3.07
CA SER A 236 -12.44 -1.80 4.34
C SER A 236 -11.11 -1.76 5.09
N GLY A 237 -11.15 -1.58 6.41
CA GLY A 237 -9.94 -1.56 7.24
C GLY A 237 -9.21 -2.91 7.38
N HIS A 238 -7.94 -2.82 7.76
CA HIS A 238 -7.01 -3.90 8.12
C HIS A 238 -7.14 -4.32 9.59
N ALA A 239 -6.17 -5.09 10.10
CA ALA A 239 -5.99 -5.25 11.55
C ALA A 239 -5.30 -4.02 12.16
N LYS A 240 -5.61 -3.72 13.42
CA LYS A 240 -5.10 -2.52 14.13
C LYS A 240 -5.25 -1.26 13.24
N ASP A 241 -6.40 -1.13 12.59
CA ASP A 241 -6.64 -0.11 11.57
C ASP A 241 -7.07 1.21 12.18
N THR A 242 -6.34 2.28 11.88
CA THR A 242 -6.58 3.56 12.53
C THR A 242 -7.88 4.26 12.13
N ARG A 243 -8.49 3.92 10.97
CA ARG A 243 -9.80 4.46 10.53
C ARG A 243 -10.93 4.18 11.51
N ARG A 244 -10.76 3.16 12.35
CA ARG A 244 -11.77 2.72 13.34
C ARG A 244 -11.38 3.06 14.76
N THR A 245 -10.32 3.84 14.95
CA THR A 245 -9.85 4.22 16.27
C THR A 245 -10.37 5.60 16.64
N LYS A 246 -10.57 5.83 17.94
CA LYS A 246 -10.89 7.17 18.45
C LYS A 246 -9.69 8.11 18.41
N PHE A 247 -8.48 7.57 18.27
CA PHE A 247 -7.22 8.28 18.45
C PHE A 247 -6.93 9.26 17.31
N ASP A 248 -7.26 8.90 16.07
CA ASP A 248 -7.01 9.76 14.91
C ASP A 248 -8.09 10.84 14.70
N ASN A 249 -9.12 10.91 15.56
CA ASN A 249 -10.36 11.66 15.32
C ASN A 249 -11.05 11.32 13.97
N VAL A 250 -10.68 10.19 13.36
CA VAL A 250 -11.23 9.68 12.11
C VAL A 250 -12.01 8.42 12.45
N ASN A 251 -13.34 8.50 12.39
CA ASN A 251 -14.22 7.34 12.50
C ASN A 251 -14.81 7.03 11.12
N ALA A 252 -14.11 6.22 10.34
CA ALA A 252 -14.46 5.89 8.98
C ALA A 252 -14.45 4.37 8.75
N GLU A 253 -15.45 3.87 8.01
CA GLU A 253 -15.50 2.45 7.62
C GLU A 253 -14.58 2.12 6.42
N SER A 254 -14.13 3.15 5.70
CA SER A 254 -13.35 3.10 4.46
C SER A 254 -12.55 4.39 4.27
N GLY A 255 -11.55 4.39 3.38
CA GLY A 255 -10.73 5.57 3.05
C GLY A 255 -9.27 5.35 3.45
N ILE A 256 -8.55 6.40 3.83
CA ILE A 256 -7.13 6.38 4.16
C ILE A 256 -6.91 5.93 5.61
N GLY A 257 -5.89 5.12 5.86
CA GLY A 257 -5.60 4.62 7.20
C GLY A 257 -4.34 3.77 7.25
N LYS A 258 -3.82 3.63 8.47
CA LYS A 258 -2.67 2.77 8.80
C LYS A 258 -3.19 1.45 9.34
N GLY A 259 -2.60 0.33 8.94
CA GLY A 259 -2.98 -0.98 9.48
C GLY A 259 -1.99 -2.10 9.16
N LYS A 260 -2.12 -3.21 9.87
CA LYS A 260 -1.21 -4.36 9.80
C LYS A 260 -1.66 -5.34 8.73
N MET A 261 -0.73 -5.72 7.85
CA MET A 261 -0.93 -6.76 6.83
C MET A 261 0.14 -7.86 6.94
N TRP A 262 -0.23 -9.10 6.58
CA TRP A 262 0.65 -10.26 6.61
C TRP A 262 0.98 -10.73 5.21
N TYR A 263 2.17 -11.31 5.04
CA TYR A 263 2.70 -11.80 3.78
C TYR A 263 3.40 -13.14 4.00
N GLY A 264 2.95 -14.16 3.28
CA GLY A 264 3.71 -15.38 3.12
C GLY A 264 4.72 -15.18 2.01
N VAL A 265 5.95 -15.68 2.20
CA VAL A 265 7.04 -15.50 1.23
C VAL A 265 7.59 -16.84 0.75
N ASN A 266 8.13 -16.86 -0.46
CA ASN A 266 8.92 -17.98 -0.95
C ASN A 266 10.23 -18.07 -0.14
N SER A 267 10.57 -19.28 0.29
CA SER A 267 11.74 -19.51 1.17
C SER A 267 13.08 -19.13 0.53
N LYS A 268 13.19 -19.22 -0.81
CA LYS A 268 14.42 -18.99 -1.58
C LYS A 268 14.69 -17.51 -1.86
N ASP A 269 13.73 -16.79 -2.43
CA ASP A 269 13.92 -15.42 -2.92
C ASP A 269 13.19 -14.37 -2.06
N LYS A 270 12.48 -14.80 -1.01
CA LYS A 270 11.69 -13.97 -0.10
C LYS A 270 10.65 -13.12 -0.80
N ARG A 271 10.25 -13.53 -2.01
CA ARG A 271 9.17 -12.88 -2.75
C ARG A 271 7.83 -13.28 -2.16
N PRO A 272 6.89 -12.33 -1.96
CA PRO A 272 5.56 -12.65 -1.48
C PRO A 272 4.81 -13.61 -2.41
N VAL A 273 4.18 -14.62 -1.82
CA VAL A 273 3.35 -15.65 -2.49
C VAL A 273 1.88 -15.57 -2.10
N TYR A 274 1.55 -14.92 -0.99
CA TYR A 274 0.20 -14.47 -0.64
C TYR A 274 0.27 -13.29 0.33
N TYR A 275 -0.85 -12.62 0.55
CA TYR A 275 -1.03 -11.69 1.67
C TYR A 275 -2.35 -11.92 2.41
N ARG A 276 -2.46 -11.40 3.62
CA ARG A 276 -3.70 -11.35 4.40
C ARG A 276 -3.98 -9.93 4.85
N TRP A 277 -5.24 -9.53 4.72
CA TRP A 277 -5.71 -8.16 4.96
C TRP A 277 -5.86 -7.81 6.44
N SER A 278 -6.36 -8.73 7.27
CA SER A 278 -6.86 -8.37 8.61
C SER A 278 -6.42 -9.26 9.76
N SER A 279 -5.79 -10.41 9.51
CA SER A 279 -5.19 -11.24 10.57
C SER A 279 -4.30 -12.33 10.01
N ALA A 280 -3.43 -12.90 10.85
CA ALA A 280 -2.68 -14.12 10.57
C ALA A 280 -3.58 -15.36 10.37
N GLY A 281 -4.86 -15.32 10.76
CA GLY A 281 -5.85 -16.37 10.49
C GLY A 281 -6.77 -16.08 9.31
N GLY A 282 -6.64 -14.90 8.68
CA GLY A 282 -7.55 -14.41 7.66
C GLY A 282 -7.33 -15.04 6.28
N CYS A 283 -8.08 -14.54 5.31
CA CYS A 283 -7.99 -15.02 3.93
C CYS A 283 -6.61 -14.80 3.32
N GLN A 284 -6.07 -15.87 2.73
CA GLN A 284 -4.85 -15.81 1.95
C GLN A 284 -5.20 -15.41 0.52
N TYR A 285 -5.00 -14.13 0.22
CA TYR A 285 -5.05 -13.63 -1.15
C TYR A 285 -3.77 -14.08 -1.85
N THR A 286 -3.85 -15.16 -2.62
CA THR A 286 -2.68 -15.76 -3.24
C THR A 286 -2.12 -14.86 -4.31
N LEU A 287 -0.81 -14.63 -4.21
CA LEU A 287 -0.03 -13.83 -5.12
C LEU A 287 0.69 -14.71 -6.16
N ARG A 288 0.86 -16.03 -5.96
CA ARG A 288 1.48 -16.92 -6.96
C ARG A 288 0.97 -18.35 -6.85
N ASP A 289 0.70 -18.98 -7.99
CA ASP A 289 0.62 -20.44 -8.24
C ASP A 289 -0.10 -21.28 -7.17
N MET A 290 -1.06 -20.70 -6.46
CA MET A 290 -1.88 -21.35 -5.44
C MET A 290 -3.31 -20.80 -5.54
N SER A 291 -4.32 -21.66 -5.37
CA SER A 291 -5.71 -21.22 -5.23
C SER A 291 -5.86 -20.33 -3.99
N THR A 292 -6.58 -19.21 -4.11
CA THR A 292 -6.94 -18.36 -2.97
C THR A 292 -7.60 -19.23 -1.90
N ASN A 293 -6.96 -19.37 -0.75
CA ASN A 293 -7.47 -20.22 0.32
C ASN A 293 -8.12 -19.36 1.40
N CYS A 294 -9.44 -19.22 1.29
CA CYS A 294 -10.28 -18.54 2.26
C CYS A 294 -10.94 -19.57 3.17
N LYS A 295 -10.27 -20.05 4.22
CA LYS A 295 -10.96 -20.91 5.21
C LYS A 295 -11.91 -20.05 6.06
N GLY A 296 -13.18 -19.92 5.67
CA GLY A 296 -14.21 -19.24 6.46
C GLY A 296 -15.10 -18.29 5.65
N LYS A 297 -15.92 -17.49 6.36
CA LYS A 297 -17.04 -16.63 5.90
C LYS A 297 -16.77 -15.64 4.74
N ASP A 298 -15.58 -15.65 4.18
CA ASP A 298 -15.10 -14.71 3.16
C ASP A 298 -15.18 -15.29 1.73
N GLU A 299 -15.36 -16.60 1.57
CA GLU A 299 -15.88 -17.16 0.30
C GLU A 299 -17.24 -16.53 -0.06
N ASP A 300 -17.97 -16.09 0.97
CA ASP A 300 -19.25 -15.41 0.85
C ASP A 300 -19.14 -13.89 0.63
N LEU A 301 -17.97 -13.24 0.80
CA LEU A 301 -17.90 -11.76 0.76
C LEU A 301 -18.09 -11.17 -0.63
N CYS A 302 -17.71 -11.90 -1.69
CA CYS A 302 -18.04 -11.50 -3.06
C CYS A 302 -19.52 -11.72 -3.41
N CYS A 303 -20.25 -12.51 -2.62
CA CYS A 303 -21.60 -12.97 -2.93
C CYS A 303 -22.69 -12.40 -1.97
N LYS A 304 -22.32 -11.90 -0.78
CA LYS A 304 -23.29 -11.47 0.25
C LYS A 304 -23.82 -10.05 0.10
N LYS A 305 -23.22 -9.18 -0.72
CA LYS A 305 -23.60 -7.75 -0.78
C LYS A 305 -24.84 -7.44 -1.62
N GLU A 306 -25.35 -8.35 -2.44
CA GLU A 306 -26.70 -8.21 -3.01
C GLU A 306 -27.71 -8.93 -2.11
N LYS A 307 -28.42 -8.16 -1.28
CA LYS A 307 -29.59 -8.66 -0.52
C LYS A 307 -30.52 -9.42 -1.48
N GLY A 308 -30.52 -10.76 -1.39
CA GLY A 308 -31.52 -11.62 -2.02
C GLY A 308 -31.07 -12.49 -3.21
N LYS A 309 -29.79 -12.50 -3.61
CA LYS A 309 -29.30 -13.47 -4.62
C LYS A 309 -28.30 -14.44 -4.03
N THR A 310 -28.72 -15.68 -3.81
CA THR A 310 -27.82 -16.81 -3.59
C THR A 310 -27.03 -17.07 -4.87
N CYS A 311 -25.72 -16.80 -4.87
CA CYS A 311 -24.82 -17.37 -5.86
C CYS A 311 -24.78 -18.88 -5.61
N SER A 312 -25.54 -19.62 -6.40
CA SER A 312 -25.48 -21.07 -6.39
C SER A 312 -24.13 -21.53 -6.96
N VAL A 313 -23.56 -22.49 -6.26
CA VAL A 313 -22.54 -23.46 -6.70
C VAL A 313 -21.11 -23.19 -6.23
N ALA A 314 -20.63 -24.18 -5.46
CA ALA A 314 -19.35 -24.32 -4.80
C ALA A 314 -18.14 -23.93 -5.65
N CYS A 315 -17.21 -23.22 -5.00
CA CYS A 315 -15.81 -23.19 -5.42
C CYS A 315 -15.26 -24.62 -5.26
N SER A 316 -15.16 -25.35 -6.38
CA SER A 316 -14.44 -26.63 -6.41
C SER A 316 -12.97 -26.42 -6.04
N PRO A 317 -12.36 -27.40 -5.34
CA PRO A 317 -11.15 -27.27 -4.51
C PRO A 317 -9.88 -26.82 -5.24
#